data_AF-A0A643CXD0-F1
#
_entry.id   AF-A0A643CXD0-F1
#
_cell.length_a   1.000
_cell.length_b   1.000
_cell.length_c   1.000
_cell.angle_alpha   90.00
_cell.angle_beta   90.00
_cell.angle_gamma   90.00
#
_symmetry.space_group_name_H-M   'P 1'
#
loop_
_entity.id
_entity.type
_entity.pdbx_description
1 polymer ?
#
loop_
_entity_poly.entity_id
_entity_poly.type
_entity_poly.pdbx_seq_one_letter_code
_entity_poly.pdbx_strand_id
1 'polypeptide(L)'
;EQASVGVSILEIEKKGDDWIVVLDSKYNRRIDANTKMQVSGAAKKEVLKNEKFVHGTFANCANGQTPWGTYITCEENFDDFFGSSDENLEFNDAFKRYGFNKTSLYGWEKFDERFDLAKNIDEANRFGWIVEINPFDAKSTPV
;
A
#
# COMPACT_ATOMS: atom_id res chain seq x y z
N GLU A 1 4.87 -12.22 4.67
CA GLU A 1 5.48 -10.87 4.52
C GLU A 1 4.47 -9.82 4.08
N GLN A 2 3.64 -10.05 3.06
CA GLN A 2 2.58 -9.10 2.67
C GLN A 2 1.65 -8.64 3.82
N ALA A 3 1.40 -9.49 4.82
CA ALA A 3 0.61 -9.13 6.01
C ALA A 3 1.38 -8.34 7.09
N SER A 4 2.70 -8.17 6.97
CA SER A 4 3.53 -7.43 7.94
C SER A 4 3.80 -5.98 7.57
N VAL A 5 3.40 -5.55 6.38
CA VAL A 5 3.47 -4.15 5.92
C VAL A 5 2.11 -3.45 6.10
N GLY A 6 2.01 -2.20 5.67
CA GLY A 6 0.78 -1.42 5.76
C GLY A 6 0.70 -0.58 7.03
N VAL A 7 -0.51 -0.50 7.60
CA VAL A 7 -0.84 0.33 8.76
C VAL A 7 -1.54 -0.50 9.83
N SER A 8 -1.20 -0.25 11.10
CA SER A 8 -1.92 -0.78 12.26
C SER A 8 -2.67 0.35 12.95
N ILE A 9 -3.99 0.23 13.04
CA ILE A 9 -4.84 1.13 13.83
C ILE A 9 -5.14 0.42 15.14
N LEU A 10 -4.88 1.11 16.25
CA LEU A 10 -5.08 0.59 17.60
C LEU A 10 -5.79 1.63 18.45
N GLU A 11 -6.80 1.21 19.20
CA GLU A 11 -7.32 2.01 20.32
C GLU A 11 -6.36 1.90 21.50
N ILE A 12 -6.06 3.05 22.10
CA ILE A 12 -5.35 3.15 23.37
C ILE A 12 -6.21 3.87 24.38
N GLU A 13 -6.14 3.43 25.63
CA GLU A 13 -6.81 4.08 26.75
C GLU A 13 -5.79 4.39 27.86
N LYS A 14 -6.05 5.47 28.61
CA LYS A 14 -5.24 5.84 29.77
C LYS A 14 -5.76 5.13 31.01
N LYS A 15 -4.94 4.28 31.65
CA LYS A 15 -5.22 3.63 32.93
C LYS A 15 -4.23 4.11 33.99
N GLY A 16 -4.69 4.95 34.90
CA GLY A 16 -3.79 5.62 35.85
C GLY A 16 -2.86 6.57 35.10
N ASP A 17 -1.55 6.34 35.23
CA ASP A 17 -0.52 7.11 34.53
C ASP A 17 -0.06 6.46 33.20
N ASP A 18 -0.50 5.23 32.91
CA ASP A 18 -0.07 4.47 31.74
C ASP A 18 -1.07 4.55 30.57
N TRP A 19 -0.54 4.48 29.34
CA TRP A 19 -1.33 4.22 28.15
C TRP A 19 -1.24 2.74 27.78
N ILE A 20 -2.38 2.09 27.57
CA ILE A 20 -2.44 0.68 27.20
C ILE A 20 -3.25 0.48 25.92
N VAL A 21 -2.96 -0.60 25.19
CA VAL A 21 -3.73 -1.00 24.01
C VAL A 21 -4.99 -1.74 24.45
N VAL A 22 -6.14 -1.35 23.89
CA VAL A 22 -7.42 -2.05 24.06
C VAL A 22 -7.51 -3.15 23.00
N LEU A 23 -7.16 -4.38 23.36
CA LEU A 23 -6.98 -5.48 22.39
C LEU A 23 -8.28 -5.83 21.63
N ASP A 24 -9.43 -5.75 22.28
CA ASP A 24 -10.76 -6.10 21.76
C ASP A 24 -11.55 -4.90 21.21
N SER A 25 -10.87 -3.79 20.94
CA SER A 25 -11.50 -2.60 20.36
C SER A 25 -12.07 -2.86 18.97
N LYS A 26 -13.29 -2.37 18.73
CA LYS A 26 -13.94 -2.35 17.40
C LYS A 26 -13.22 -1.46 16.38
N TYR A 27 -12.32 -0.58 16.83
CA TYR A 27 -11.53 0.30 15.97
C TYR A 27 -10.22 -0.35 15.53
N ASN A 28 -9.77 -1.40 16.23
CA ASN A 28 -8.53 -2.09 15.87
C ASN A 28 -8.63 -2.66 14.46
N ARG A 29 -7.62 -2.35 13.63
CA ARG A 29 -7.62 -2.74 12.22
C ARG A 29 -6.20 -2.88 11.69
N ARG A 30 -6.00 -3.92 10.88
CA ARG A 30 -4.85 -4.04 9.99
C ARG A 30 -5.25 -3.64 8.57
N ILE A 31 -4.43 -2.79 7.98
CA ILE A 31 -4.39 -2.53 6.54
C ILE A 31 -3.03 -3.05 6.09
N ASP A 32 -3.00 -3.88 5.07
CA ASP A 32 -1.80 -4.58 4.59
C ASP A 32 -1.76 -4.63 3.06
N ALA A 33 -0.79 -5.36 2.49
CA ALA A 33 -0.59 -5.43 1.05
C ALA A 33 -1.72 -6.13 0.28
N ASN A 34 -2.75 -6.69 0.93
CA ASN A 34 -3.89 -7.33 0.27
C ASN A 34 -5.24 -6.66 0.57
N THR A 35 -5.24 -5.67 1.46
CA THR A 35 -6.45 -4.93 1.84
C THR A 35 -7.05 -4.24 0.62
N LYS A 36 -8.35 -4.38 0.38
CA LYS A 36 -9.01 -3.70 -0.74
C LYS A 36 -8.95 -2.18 -0.57
N MET A 37 -8.50 -1.46 -1.60
CA MET A 37 -8.35 0.00 -1.62
C MET A 37 -9.15 0.62 -2.77
N GLN A 38 -9.64 1.84 -2.57
CA GLN A 38 -10.19 2.65 -3.65
C GLN A 38 -9.12 3.52 -4.27
N VAL A 39 -9.38 4.03 -5.47
CA VAL A 39 -8.55 5.05 -6.12
C VAL A 39 -9.45 6.22 -6.48
N SER A 40 -8.98 7.42 -6.18
CA SER A 40 -9.64 8.69 -6.47
C SER A 40 -8.71 9.65 -7.22
N GLY A 41 -9.20 10.85 -7.50
CA GLY A 41 -8.43 11.90 -8.17
C GLY A 41 -8.34 11.74 -9.68
N ALA A 42 -7.57 12.64 -10.31
CA ALA A 42 -7.51 12.80 -11.76
C ALA A 42 -6.88 11.60 -12.48
N ALA A 43 -5.95 10.91 -11.84
CA ALA A 43 -5.23 9.75 -12.39
C ALA A 43 -6.00 8.43 -12.22
N LYS A 44 -7.22 8.45 -11.66
CA LYS A 44 -7.98 7.22 -11.31
C LYS A 44 -8.11 6.26 -12.49
N LYS A 45 -8.40 6.78 -13.69
CA LYS A 45 -8.62 5.95 -14.88
C LYS A 45 -7.32 5.28 -15.31
N GLU A 46 -6.22 6.02 -15.25
CA GLU A 46 -4.89 5.58 -15.64
C GLU A 46 -4.34 4.55 -14.65
N VAL A 47 -4.57 4.75 -13.35
CA VAL A 47 -4.16 3.85 -12.27
C VAL A 47 -4.97 2.55 -12.29
N LEU A 48 -6.29 2.63 -12.41
CA LEU A 48 -7.14 1.44 -12.37
C LEU A 48 -7.09 0.64 -13.68
N LYS A 49 -6.97 1.31 -14.83
CA LYS A 49 -7.16 0.70 -16.15
C LYS A 49 -8.52 -0.02 -16.23
N ASN A 50 -8.51 -1.35 -16.18
CA ASN A 50 -9.70 -2.20 -16.22
C ASN A 50 -10.11 -2.72 -14.83
N GLU A 51 -9.31 -2.45 -13.79
CA GLU A 51 -9.60 -2.86 -12.42
C GLU A 51 -10.63 -1.96 -11.76
N LYS A 52 -11.29 -2.48 -10.72
CA LYS A 52 -12.27 -1.72 -9.93
C LYS A 52 -11.70 -1.15 -8.63
N PHE A 53 -10.60 -1.73 -8.15
CA PHE A 53 -9.94 -1.42 -6.89
C PHE A 53 -8.49 -1.88 -6.96
N VAL A 54 -7.68 -1.40 -6.01
CA VAL A 54 -6.29 -1.83 -5.83
C VAL A 54 -6.21 -2.75 -4.62
N HIS A 55 -5.26 -3.69 -4.62
CA HIS A 55 -4.96 -4.52 -3.47
C HIS A 55 -3.76 -3.98 -2.70
N GLY A 56 -4.08 -3.38 -1.56
CA GLY A 56 -3.16 -3.07 -0.49
C GLY A 56 -2.50 -1.71 -0.56
N THR A 57 -1.71 -1.48 0.47
CA THR A 57 -0.69 -0.44 0.54
C THR A 57 0.50 -1.04 1.27
N PHE A 58 1.71 -0.72 0.82
CA PHE A 58 2.97 -1.25 1.35
C PHE A 58 4.09 -0.24 1.10
N ALA A 59 5.30 -0.56 1.59
CA ALA A 59 6.40 0.39 1.66
C ALA A 59 5.99 1.70 2.41
N ASN A 60 5.06 1.58 3.35
CA ASN A 60 4.54 2.69 4.15
C ASN A 60 5.67 3.21 5.04
N CYS A 61 6.12 4.45 4.80
CA CYS A 61 7.27 5.03 5.49
C CYS A 61 6.83 5.90 6.67
N ALA A 62 6.18 7.02 6.37
CA ALA A 62 5.79 8.03 7.37
C ALA A 62 4.31 8.38 7.23
N ASN A 63 3.91 9.52 7.79
CA ASN A 63 2.51 9.85 7.96
C ASN A 63 2.17 11.34 7.95
N GLY A 64 0.87 11.61 7.92
CA GLY A 64 0.27 12.92 8.19
C GLY A 64 -1.06 12.78 8.92
N GLN A 65 -1.48 13.82 9.63
CA GLN A 65 -2.80 13.92 10.24
C GLN A 65 -3.55 15.08 9.60
N THR A 66 -4.73 14.81 9.05
CA THR A 66 -5.54 15.85 8.43
C THR A 66 -6.37 16.59 9.50
N PRO A 67 -6.71 17.88 9.29
CA PRO A 67 -7.56 18.61 10.22
C PRO A 67 -9.02 18.13 10.23
N TRP A 68 -9.43 17.28 9.29
CA TRP A 68 -10.76 16.65 9.24
C TRP A 68 -10.81 15.24 9.82
N GLY A 69 -9.75 14.81 10.51
CA GLY A 69 -9.77 13.59 11.34
C GLY A 69 -9.41 12.30 10.62
N THR A 70 -8.75 12.37 9.47
CA THR A 70 -8.19 11.22 8.76
C THR A 70 -6.68 11.13 8.95
N TYR A 71 -6.15 9.94 8.69
CA TYR A 71 -4.74 9.62 8.71
C TYR A 71 -4.21 9.47 7.29
N ILE A 72 -3.00 9.96 7.06
CA ILE A 72 -2.28 9.82 5.81
C ILE A 72 -1.11 8.88 6.03
N THR A 73 -0.96 7.88 5.16
CA THR A 73 0.26 7.07 5.03
C THR A 73 0.87 7.27 3.65
N CYS A 74 2.18 7.13 3.53
CA CYS A 74 2.92 7.39 2.29
C CYS A 74 3.72 6.16 1.86
N GLU A 75 3.50 5.71 0.63
CA GLU A 75 4.27 4.65 0.00
C GLU A 75 5.57 5.23 -0.57
N GLU A 76 6.72 4.69 -0.17
CA GLU A 76 8.05 5.25 -0.51
C GLU A 76 8.81 4.37 -1.49
N ASN A 77 9.49 3.33 -1.00
CA ASN A 77 10.32 2.43 -1.82
C ASN A 77 9.47 1.25 -2.32
N PHE A 78 8.37 1.55 -3.01
CA PHE A 78 7.43 0.53 -3.49
C PHE A 78 8.02 -0.28 -4.65
N ASP A 79 8.97 0.28 -5.40
CA ASP A 79 9.69 -0.36 -6.49
C ASP A 79 10.51 -1.57 -6.04
N ASP A 80 11.04 -1.55 -4.81
CA ASP A 80 11.80 -2.66 -4.22
C ASP A 80 11.00 -3.98 -4.13
N PHE A 81 9.68 -3.91 -4.18
CA PHE A 81 8.76 -5.05 -4.08
C PHE A 81 8.42 -5.68 -5.43
N PHE A 82 8.73 -5.01 -6.53
CA PHE A 82 8.44 -5.49 -7.89
C PHE A 82 9.69 -6.04 -8.55
N GLY A 83 9.53 -7.18 -9.20
CA GLY A 83 10.57 -7.82 -10.00
C GLY A 83 10.01 -8.31 -11.32
N SER A 84 10.80 -9.06 -12.07
CA SER A 84 10.34 -9.65 -13.32
C SER A 84 10.86 -11.07 -13.48
N SER A 85 9.98 -11.97 -13.92
CA SER A 85 10.39 -13.32 -14.36
C SER A 85 11.05 -13.33 -15.75
N ASP A 86 10.96 -12.23 -16.51
CA ASP A 86 11.64 -12.06 -17.80
C ASP A 86 12.86 -11.15 -17.65
N GLU A 87 14.06 -11.76 -17.71
CA GLU A 87 15.34 -11.03 -17.63
C GLU A 87 15.53 -10.03 -18.79
N ASN A 88 14.83 -10.25 -19.90
CA ASN A 88 14.89 -9.42 -21.10
C ASN A 88 13.80 -8.34 -21.15
N LEU A 89 13.00 -8.18 -20.10
CA LEU A 89 11.98 -7.13 -20.04
C LEU A 89 12.65 -5.75 -20.20
N GLU A 90 12.21 -4.98 -21.20
CA GLU A 90 12.69 -3.64 -21.45
C GLU A 90 11.81 -2.60 -20.75
N PHE A 91 12.39 -1.87 -19.81
CA PHE A 91 11.70 -0.79 -19.11
C PHE A 91 11.71 0.50 -19.94
N ASN A 92 10.55 1.17 -19.97
CA ASN A 92 10.44 2.51 -20.52
C ASN A 92 11.11 3.55 -19.59
N ASP A 93 11.21 4.80 -20.05
CA ASP A 93 11.87 5.87 -19.30
C ASP A 93 11.22 6.17 -17.94
N ALA A 94 9.90 5.99 -17.82
CA ALA A 94 9.20 6.19 -16.56
C ALA A 94 9.59 5.11 -15.53
N PHE A 95 9.59 3.83 -15.91
CA PHE A 95 10.01 2.74 -15.03
C PHE A 95 11.47 2.90 -14.59
N LYS A 96 12.35 3.26 -15.52
CA LYS A 96 13.76 3.56 -15.22
C LYS A 96 13.90 4.73 -14.26
N ARG A 97 13.10 5.78 -14.42
CA ARG A 97 13.10 6.95 -13.53
C ARG A 97 12.68 6.61 -12.10
N TYR A 98 11.74 5.68 -11.94
CA TYR A 98 11.24 5.25 -10.63
C TYR A 98 12.12 4.18 -9.96
N GLY A 99 13.14 3.65 -10.64
CA GLY A 99 14.10 2.73 -10.03
C GLY A 99 13.78 1.24 -10.22
N PHE A 100 12.74 0.88 -10.97
CA PHE A 100 12.35 -0.51 -11.17
C PHE A 100 13.48 -1.34 -11.80
N ASN A 101 13.69 -2.53 -11.24
CA ASN A 101 14.68 -3.51 -11.67
C ASN A 101 14.02 -4.87 -11.93
N LYS A 102 14.72 -5.76 -12.65
CA LYS A 102 14.24 -7.13 -12.88
C LYS A 102 14.35 -8.00 -11.62
N THR A 103 15.35 -7.74 -10.80
CA THR A 103 15.51 -8.39 -9.49
C THR A 103 15.01 -7.45 -8.42
N SER A 104 13.94 -7.85 -7.73
CA SER A 104 13.41 -7.13 -6.58
C SER A 104 14.22 -7.43 -5.31
N LEU A 105 14.09 -6.57 -4.30
CA LEU A 105 14.70 -6.79 -3.00
C LEU A 105 13.93 -7.84 -2.19
N TYR A 106 12.59 -7.85 -2.30
CA TYR A 106 11.70 -8.68 -1.48
C TYR A 106 11.32 -10.01 -2.13
N GLY A 107 11.51 -10.18 -3.43
CA GLY A 107 11.26 -11.43 -4.15
C GLY A 107 9.78 -11.82 -4.26
N TRP A 108 8.84 -10.89 -4.11
CA TRP A 108 7.40 -11.19 -4.13
C TRP A 108 6.93 -11.70 -5.50
N GLU A 109 7.54 -11.23 -6.58
CA GLU A 109 7.25 -11.65 -7.95
C GLU A 109 7.41 -13.17 -8.17
N LYS A 110 8.22 -13.83 -7.34
CA LYS A 110 8.47 -15.28 -7.43
C LYS A 110 7.28 -16.12 -6.97
N PHE A 111 6.37 -15.52 -6.20
CA PHE A 111 5.28 -16.24 -5.53
C PHE A 111 3.90 -15.60 -5.74
N ASP A 112 3.86 -14.32 -6.11
CA ASP A 112 2.65 -13.57 -6.41
C ASP A 112 2.84 -12.83 -7.74
N GLU A 113 2.13 -13.29 -8.77
CA GLU A 113 2.23 -12.77 -10.14
C GLU A 113 1.88 -11.28 -10.23
N ARG A 114 1.15 -10.74 -9.25
CA ARG A 114 0.84 -9.31 -9.15
C ARG A 114 2.11 -8.45 -9.13
N PHE A 115 3.17 -8.95 -8.48
CA PHE A 115 4.44 -8.24 -8.36
C PHE A 115 5.44 -8.58 -9.49
N ASP A 116 5.04 -9.45 -10.42
CA ASP A 116 5.84 -9.78 -11.61
C ASP A 116 5.51 -8.84 -12.77
N LEU A 117 6.43 -7.92 -13.05
CA LEU A 117 6.30 -6.91 -14.11
C LEU A 117 6.27 -7.51 -15.53
N ALA A 118 6.71 -8.75 -15.74
CA ALA A 118 6.50 -9.42 -17.03
C ALA A 118 5.04 -9.81 -17.27
N LYS A 119 4.26 -9.96 -16.19
CA LYS A 119 2.85 -10.39 -16.23
C LYS A 119 1.89 -9.22 -16.00
N ASN A 120 2.22 -8.36 -15.04
CA ASN A 120 1.34 -7.29 -14.55
C ASN A 120 2.09 -5.95 -14.48
N ILE A 121 2.63 -5.48 -15.61
CA ILE A 121 3.41 -4.23 -15.64
C ILE A 121 2.63 -3.00 -15.15
N ASP A 122 1.31 -2.96 -15.38
CA ASP A 122 0.45 -1.87 -14.92
C ASP A 122 0.22 -1.88 -13.40
N GLU A 123 0.60 -2.94 -12.68
CA GLU A 123 0.43 -3.01 -11.22
C GLU A 123 1.33 -2.04 -10.48
N ALA A 124 2.57 -1.84 -10.96
CA ALA A 124 3.48 -0.84 -10.42
C ALA A 124 2.88 0.57 -10.38
N ASN A 125 2.04 0.93 -11.36
CA ASN A 125 1.41 2.25 -11.43
C ASN A 125 0.31 2.47 -10.36
N ARG A 126 -0.07 1.41 -9.64
CA ARG A 126 -1.07 1.46 -8.55
C ARG A 126 -0.48 1.77 -7.18
N PHE A 127 0.84 1.93 -7.11
CA PHE A 127 1.57 2.22 -5.89
C PHE A 127 2.49 3.44 -6.06
N GLY A 128 3.04 3.93 -4.95
CA GLY A 128 3.78 5.19 -4.90
C GLY A 128 2.88 6.39 -4.65
N TRP A 129 1.74 6.15 -3.99
CA TRP A 129 0.74 7.17 -3.71
C TRP A 129 0.70 7.51 -2.21
N ILE A 130 0.08 8.64 -1.93
CA ILE A 130 -0.39 8.96 -0.58
C ILE A 130 -1.75 8.30 -0.40
N VAL A 131 -1.94 7.58 0.71
CA VAL A 131 -3.19 6.87 1.02
C VAL A 131 -3.85 7.50 2.25
N GLU A 132 -5.13 7.81 2.12
CA GLU A 132 -5.97 8.37 3.19
C GLU A 132 -6.82 7.28 3.85
N ILE A 133 -6.80 7.26 5.19
CA ILE A 133 -7.47 6.27 6.03
C ILE A 133 -8.35 6.99 7.06
N ASN A 134 -9.59 6.52 7.23
CA ASN A 134 -10.41 6.93 8.37
C ASN A 134 -10.19 5.97 9.55
N PRO A 135 -9.45 6.36 10.60
CA PRO A 135 -9.17 5.48 11.73
C PRO A 135 -10.40 5.23 12.62
N PHE A 136 -11.45 6.05 12.51
CA PHE A 136 -12.67 5.94 13.31
C PHE A 136 -13.75 5.07 12.65
N ASP A 137 -13.52 4.56 11.44
CA ASP A 137 -14.38 3.58 10.78
C ASP A 137 -13.54 2.38 10.28
N ALA A 138 -13.51 1.32 11.09
CA ALA A 138 -12.77 0.10 10.77
C ALA A 138 -13.27 -0.64 9.51
N LYS A 139 -14.44 -0.28 8.98
CA LYS A 139 -15.00 -0.86 7.73
C LYS A 139 -14.79 0.05 6.51
N SER A 140 -14.32 1.28 6.71
CA SER A 140 -14.06 2.21 5.61
C SER A 140 -13.06 1.62 4.61
N THR A 141 -13.23 1.87 3.32
CA THR A 141 -12.21 1.52 2.33
C THR A 141 -11.23 2.68 2.20
N PRO A 142 -9.92 2.51 2.45
CA PRO A 142 -8.95 3.58 2.24
C PRO A 142 -8.87 4.01 0.76
N VAL A 143 -8.37 5.21 0.51
CA VAL A 143 -8.33 5.87 -0.81
C VAL A 143 -6.95 6.39 -1.14
#